data_AF-A0AAD7NZT5-F1
#
_entry.id   AF-A0AAD7NZT5-F1
#
_cell.length_a   1.000
_cell.length_b   1.000
_cell.length_c   1.000
_cell.angle_alpha   90.00
_cell.angle_beta   90.00
_cell.angle_gamma   90.00
#
_symmetry.space_group_name_H-M   'P 1'
#
loop_
_entity.id
_entity.type
_entity.pdbx_description
1 polymer ?
#
loop_
_entity_poly.entity_id
_entity_poly.type
_entity_poly.pdbx_seq_one_letter_code
_entity_poly.pdbx_strand_id
1 'polypeptide(L)'
;QGKTVLPAAHRPKQVGDWIQRARKGTPPISDLEGFIEEWWKWWTSMNPGWRRVNGTLVQEGAGSWEPLECPGPNGFLSMLACLKWWRMEVPDDTDDWKKAVGDVAWVLAEMLQ
;
A
#
# COMPACT_ATOMS: atom_id res chain seq x y z
N GLN A 1 -13.09 -18.62 -3.84
CA GLN A 1 -13.00 -18.06 -2.49
C GLN A 1 -12.16 -16.79 -2.62
N GLY A 2 -12.70 -15.62 -2.30
CA GLY A 2 -11.98 -14.36 -2.43
C GLY A 2 -10.79 -14.30 -1.47
N LYS A 3 -9.70 -13.67 -1.90
CA LYS A 3 -8.50 -13.45 -1.10
C LYS A 3 -8.86 -12.56 0.10
N THR A 4 -8.56 -13.00 1.32
CA THR A 4 -8.97 -12.30 2.55
C THR A 4 -7.89 -11.39 3.13
N VAL A 5 -6.67 -11.41 2.57
CA VAL A 5 -5.50 -10.70 3.09
C VAL A 5 -4.57 -10.28 1.94
N LEU A 6 -4.05 -9.06 1.99
CA LEU A 6 -2.93 -8.64 1.16
C LEU A 6 -1.68 -9.50 1.42
N PRO A 7 -0.77 -9.65 0.44
CA PRO A 7 0.41 -10.50 0.62
C PRO A 7 1.28 -10.01 1.78
N ALA A 8 1.98 -10.94 2.45
CA ALA A 8 2.90 -10.58 3.54
C ALA A 8 4.32 -10.27 3.05
N ALA A 9 4.67 -10.68 1.83
CA ALA A 9 5.99 -10.41 1.24
C ALA A 9 6.21 -8.90 1.09
N HIS A 10 7.38 -8.42 1.53
CA HIS A 10 7.78 -7.00 1.54
C HIS A 10 6.89 -6.07 2.37
N ARG A 11 5.88 -6.58 3.08
CA ARG A 11 5.02 -5.77 3.93
C ARG A 11 5.85 -5.08 5.01
N PRO A 12 5.77 -3.74 5.17
CA PRO A 12 6.46 -3.04 6.22
C PRO A 12 6.16 -3.64 7.60
N LYS A 13 7.20 -3.83 8.41
CA LYS A 13 7.08 -4.47 9.73
C LYS A 13 5.99 -3.82 10.60
N GLN A 14 5.87 -2.50 10.51
CA GLN A 14 4.92 -1.66 11.22
C GLN A 14 3.47 -2.14 11.02
N VAL A 15 3.14 -2.64 9.83
CA VAL A 15 1.80 -3.19 9.55
C VAL A 15 1.58 -4.48 10.32
N GLY A 16 2.58 -5.37 10.34
CA GLY A 16 2.52 -6.61 11.12
C GLY A 16 2.30 -6.33 12.59
N ASP A 17 3.10 -5.43 13.16
CA ASP A 17 3.01 -5.02 14.56
C ASP A 17 1.66 -4.35 14.87
N TRP A 18 1.18 -3.49 13.98
CA TRP A 18 -0.12 -2.81 14.12
C TRP A 18 -1.29 -3.79 14.10
N ILE A 19 -1.28 -4.76 13.17
CA ILE A 19 -2.29 -5.82 13.10
C ILE A 19 -2.28 -6.65 14.40
N GLN A 20 -1.10 -7.03 14.90
CA GLN A 20 -0.95 -7.77 16.16
C GLN A 20 -1.49 -6.98 17.37
N ARG A 21 -1.39 -5.65 17.34
CA ARG A 21 -1.95 -4.75 18.38
C ARG A 21 -3.40 -4.36 18.13
N ALA A 22 -4.17 -5.23 17.46
CA ALA A 22 -5.57 -5.01 17.12
C ALA A 22 -5.83 -3.70 16.36
N ARG A 23 -4.86 -3.28 15.52
CA ARG A 23 -4.92 -2.06 14.70
C ARG A 23 -5.08 -0.77 15.52
N LYS A 24 -4.50 -0.75 16.72
CA LYS A 24 -4.52 0.41 17.63
C LYS A 24 -3.18 1.15 17.63
N GLY A 25 -3.26 2.47 17.80
CA GLY A 25 -2.10 3.36 17.84
C GLY A 25 -1.41 3.54 16.50
N THR A 26 -0.31 4.29 16.52
CA THR A 26 0.61 4.50 15.40
C THR A 26 1.93 3.80 15.72
N PRO A 27 2.37 2.82 14.92
CA PRO A 27 3.70 2.23 15.08
C PRO A 27 4.79 3.27 14.84
N PRO A 28 5.91 3.25 15.60
CA PRO A 28 7.03 4.12 15.33
C PRO A 28 7.74 3.72 14.01
N ILE A 29 8.21 4.70 13.26
CA ILE A 29 9.07 4.52 12.09
C ILE A 29 10.45 5.08 12.44
N SER A 30 11.39 4.21 12.80
CA SER A 30 12.76 4.61 13.16
C SER A 30 13.67 4.80 11.93
N ASP A 31 13.30 4.20 10.81
CA ASP A 31 13.98 4.29 9.51
C ASP A 31 12.93 4.58 8.45
N LEU A 32 12.84 5.85 8.06
CA LEU A 32 11.85 6.31 7.09
C LEU A 32 12.20 5.83 5.67
N GLU A 33 13.48 5.82 5.30
CA GLU A 33 13.91 5.42 3.96
C GLU A 33 13.63 3.93 3.71
N GLY A 34 14.01 3.07 4.66
CA GLY A 34 13.68 1.64 4.59
C GLY A 34 12.17 1.38 4.57
N PHE A 35 11.40 2.14 5.35
CA PHE A 35 9.92 2.04 5.34
C PHE A 35 9.34 2.36 3.96
N ILE A 36 9.81 3.44 3.31
CA ILE A 36 9.37 3.86 1.98
C ILE A 36 9.70 2.79 0.94
N GLU A 37 10.92 2.24 0.98
CA GLU A 37 11.35 1.18 0.07
C GLU A 37 10.49 -0.09 0.24
N GLU A 38 10.25 -0.52 1.48
CA GLU A 38 9.37 -1.66 1.78
C GLU A 38 7.94 -1.39 1.30
N TRP A 39 7.43 -0.18 1.50
CA TRP A 39 6.09 0.20 1.06
C TRP A 39 5.95 0.09 -0.47
N TRP A 40 6.88 0.66 -1.23
CA TRP A 40 6.85 0.58 -2.71
C TRP A 40 7.01 -0.85 -3.22
N LYS A 41 7.93 -1.64 -2.63
CA LYS A 41 8.08 -3.06 -2.98
C LYS A 41 6.80 -3.83 -2.70
N TRP A 42 6.17 -3.60 -1.56
CA TRP A 42 4.92 -4.26 -1.18
C TRP A 42 3.78 -3.87 -2.12
N TRP A 43 3.55 -2.57 -2.31
CA TRP A 43 2.51 -2.04 -3.19
C TRP A 43 2.69 -2.53 -4.62
N THR A 44 3.91 -2.49 -5.14
CA THR A 44 4.21 -3.02 -6.48
C THR A 44 3.95 -4.52 -6.55
N SER A 45 4.35 -5.31 -5.54
CA SER A 45 4.20 -6.77 -5.58
C SER A 45 2.74 -7.26 -5.62
N MET A 46 1.81 -6.51 -5.02
CA MET A 46 0.40 -6.89 -4.94
C MET A 46 -0.44 -6.41 -6.13
N ASN A 47 0.09 -5.47 -6.91
CA ASN A 47 -0.59 -4.94 -8.07
C ASN A 47 -0.66 -5.94 -9.23
N PRO A 48 -1.71 -5.86 -10.07
CA PRO A 48 -1.84 -6.74 -11.22
C PRO A 48 -0.63 -6.71 -12.16
N GLY A 49 -0.37 -7.83 -12.85
CA GLY A 49 0.73 -7.96 -13.81
C GLY A 49 0.70 -6.90 -14.92
N TRP A 50 -0.48 -6.57 -15.42
CA TRP A 50 -0.67 -5.59 -16.49
C TRP A 50 -0.27 -4.16 -16.11
N ARG A 51 -0.20 -3.84 -14.81
CA ARG A 51 0.28 -2.54 -14.30
C ARG A 51 1.79 -2.46 -14.10
N ARG A 52 2.49 -3.59 -14.08
CA ARG A 52 3.90 -3.65 -13.69
C ARG A 52 4.79 -3.63 -14.91
N VAL A 53 5.34 -2.46 -15.23
CA VAL A 53 6.25 -2.25 -16.36
C VAL A 53 7.63 -1.94 -15.80
N ASN A 54 8.60 -2.84 -16.04
CA ASN A 54 9.99 -2.70 -15.57
C ASN A 54 10.13 -2.40 -14.05
N GLY A 55 9.23 -2.94 -13.23
CA GLY A 55 9.23 -2.73 -11.78
C GLY A 55 8.56 -1.44 -11.32
N THR A 56 7.98 -0.66 -12.22
CA THR A 56 7.17 0.53 -11.91
C THR A 56 5.69 0.26 -12.18
N LEU A 57 4.83 0.95 -11.44
CA LEU A 57 3.38 0.91 -11.64
C LEU A 57 2.97 1.98 -12.65
N VAL A 58 2.23 1.56 -13.67
CA VAL A 58 1.59 2.46 -14.63
C VAL A 58 0.10 2.62 -14.30
N GLN A 59 -0.46 3.77 -14.67
CA GLN A 59 -1.89 4.11 -14.50
C GLN A 59 -2.62 4.00 -15.83
N GLU A 60 -2.36 2.91 -16.55
CA GLU A 60 -2.94 2.63 -17.86
C GLU A 60 -3.07 1.12 -18.08
N GLY A 61 -3.82 0.75 -19.12
CA GLY A 61 -4.15 -0.64 -19.42
C GLY A 61 -5.45 -1.09 -18.76
N ALA A 62 -5.84 -2.34 -19.03
CA ALA A 62 -7.05 -2.94 -18.49
C ALA A 62 -6.81 -4.40 -18.15
N GLY A 63 -7.42 -4.85 -17.05
CA GLY A 63 -7.37 -6.24 -16.62
C GLY A 63 -8.01 -6.42 -15.25
N SER A 64 -7.99 -7.64 -14.75
CA SER A 64 -8.59 -7.96 -13.45
C SER A 64 -7.85 -7.28 -12.29
N TRP A 65 -8.63 -6.73 -11.34
CA TRP A 65 -8.19 -6.20 -10.06
C TRP A 65 -8.19 -7.24 -8.93
N GLU A 66 -8.57 -8.48 -9.21
CA GLU A 66 -8.66 -9.60 -8.26
C GLU A 66 -7.50 -9.66 -7.24
N PRO A 67 -6.21 -9.41 -7.58
CA PRO A 67 -5.12 -9.41 -6.59
C PRO A 67 -5.30 -8.42 -5.43
N LEU A 68 -6.02 -7.32 -5.65
CA LEU A 68 -6.31 -6.23 -4.72
C LEU A 68 -7.72 -6.29 -4.13
N GLU A 69 -8.59 -7.18 -4.61
CA GLU A 69 -9.94 -7.43 -4.08
C GLU A 69 -9.87 -8.18 -2.74
N CYS A 70 -9.26 -7.53 -1.75
CA CYS A 70 -9.13 -8.02 -0.39
C CYS A 70 -10.08 -7.24 0.52
N PRO A 71 -11.34 -7.68 0.69
CA PRO A 71 -12.31 -6.95 1.49
C PRO A 71 -11.92 -6.90 2.98
N GLY A 72 -12.32 -5.83 3.65
CA GLY A 72 -12.17 -5.68 5.10
C GLY A 72 -10.80 -5.16 5.56
N PRO A 73 -10.46 -5.36 6.84
CA PRO A 73 -9.36 -4.63 7.50
C PRO A 73 -7.94 -5.09 7.10
N ASN A 74 -7.83 -6.13 6.29
CA ASN A 74 -6.57 -6.65 5.76
C ASN A 74 -6.29 -6.20 4.32
N GLY A 75 -7.22 -5.45 3.71
CA GLY A 75 -7.08 -4.84 2.39
C GLY A 75 -6.52 -3.43 2.47
N PHE A 76 -7.17 -2.52 1.73
CA PHE A 76 -6.79 -1.11 1.62
C PHE A 76 -6.66 -0.37 2.95
N LEU A 77 -7.33 -0.81 4.02
CA LEU A 77 -7.12 -0.21 5.34
C LEU A 77 -5.64 -0.23 5.76
N SER A 78 -4.91 -1.31 5.44
CA SER A 78 -3.48 -1.40 5.73
C SER A 78 -2.64 -0.48 4.84
N MET A 79 -3.05 -0.26 3.57
CA MET A 79 -2.40 0.71 2.67
C MET A 79 -2.56 2.13 3.20
N LEU A 80 -3.79 2.52 3.51
CA LEU A 80 -4.13 3.86 3.99
C LEU A 80 -3.47 4.15 5.34
N ALA A 81 -3.38 3.15 6.22
CA ALA A 81 -2.66 3.29 7.47
C ALA A 81 -1.16 3.56 7.26
N CYS A 82 -0.50 2.85 6.34
CA CYS A 82 0.90 3.11 6.00
C CYS A 82 1.13 4.52 5.46
N LEU A 83 0.30 4.96 4.52
CA LEU A 83 0.39 6.30 3.94
C LEU A 83 0.20 7.39 4.99
N LYS A 84 -0.70 7.16 5.96
CA LYS A 84 -0.88 8.06 7.10
C LYS A 84 0.37 8.10 7.97
N TRP A 85 0.96 6.95 8.32
CA TRP A 85 2.16 6.91 9.16
C TRP A 85 3.33 7.59 8.48
N TRP A 86 3.57 7.29 7.19
CA TRP A 86 4.55 8.00 6.38
C TRP A 86 4.34 9.52 6.44
N ARG A 87 3.11 10.00 6.24
CA ARG A 87 2.81 11.43 6.29
C ARG A 87 3.19 12.09 7.62
N MET A 88 3.08 11.36 8.72
CA MET A 88 3.42 11.88 10.06
C MET A 88 4.93 12.04 10.29
N GLU A 89 5.76 11.31 9.53
CA GLU A 89 7.23 11.34 9.65
C GLU A 89 7.89 12.39 8.74
N VAL A 90 7.14 12.99 7.81
CA VAL A 90 7.65 14.04 6.92
C VAL A 90 7.09 15.41 7.30
N PRO A 91 7.93 16.46 7.35
CA PRO A 91 7.47 17.81 7.70
C PRO A 91 6.49 18.37 6.66
N ASP A 92 6.78 18.10 5.38
CA ASP A 92 5.98 18.52 4.23
C ASP A 92 5.63 17.34 3.32
N ASP A 93 4.64 17.54 2.46
CA ASP A 93 4.23 16.54 1.48
C ASP A 93 5.34 16.36 0.43
N THR A 94 6.10 15.27 0.55
CA THR A 94 7.14 14.92 -0.43
C THR A 94 6.53 14.47 -1.76
N ASP A 95 7.27 14.66 -2.86
CA ASP A 95 6.84 14.18 -4.17
C ASP A 95 6.57 12.68 -4.19
N ASP A 96 7.35 11.91 -3.43
CA ASP A 96 7.19 10.46 -3.36
C ASP A 96 5.93 10.04 -2.59
N TRP A 97 5.64 10.70 -1.47
CA TRP A 97 4.40 10.48 -0.74
C TRP A 97 3.17 10.84 -1.59
N LYS A 98 3.22 11.96 -2.34
CA LYS A 98 2.16 12.36 -3.26
C LYS A 98 1.96 11.34 -4.38
N LYS A 99 3.02 10.80 -4.96
CA LYS A 99 2.95 9.73 -5.97
C LYS A 99 2.29 8.48 -5.40
N ALA A 100 2.68 8.06 -4.19
CA ALA A 100 2.12 6.91 -3.51
C ALA A 100 0.61 7.08 -3.23
N VAL A 101 0.20 8.23 -2.70
CA VAL A 101 -1.22 8.56 -2.46
C VAL A 101 -2.01 8.62 -3.77
N GLY A 102 -1.46 9.29 -4.79
CA GLY A 102 -2.08 9.42 -6.10
C GLY A 102 -2.32 8.05 -6.75
N ASP A 103 -1.35 7.14 -6.67
CA ASP A 103 -1.51 5.80 -7.23
C ASP A 103 -2.58 4.98 -6.50
N VAL A 104 -2.59 5.00 -5.16
CA VAL A 104 -3.62 4.29 -4.38
C VAL A 104 -5.01 4.88 -4.64
N ALA A 105 -5.12 6.20 -4.75
CA ALA A 105 -6.39 6.86 -5.05
C ALA A 105 -6.91 6.49 -6.45
N TRP A 106 -6.02 6.46 -7.45
CA TRP A 106 -6.36 6.04 -8.80
C TRP A 106 -6.87 4.60 -8.83
N VAL A 107 -6.18 3.66 -8.17
CA VAL A 107 -6.64 2.26 -8.07
C VAL A 107 -8.02 2.15 -7.43
N LEU A 108 -8.24 2.84 -6.32
CA LEU A 108 -9.55 2.82 -5.65
C LEU A 108 -10.65 3.37 -6.55
N ALA A 109 -10.37 4.41 -7.34
CA ALA A 109 -11.33 4.96 -8.30
C ALA A 109 -11.64 3.96 -9.43
N GLU A 110 -10.63 3.28 -9.98
CA GLU A 110 -10.83 2.27 -11.03
C GLU A 110 -11.57 1.03 -10.53
N MET A 111 -11.34 0.60 -9.28
CA MET A 111 -12.04 -0.55 -8.69
C MET A 111 -13.50 -0.28 -8.31
N LEU A 112 -13.91 0.99 -8.24
CA LEU A 112 -15.26 1.41 -7.86
C LEU A 112 -16.16 1.78 -9.04
N GLN A 113 -15.62 1.79 -10.27
CA GLN A 113 -16.38 1.97 -11.51
C GLN A 113 -17.12 0.68 -11.90
#